data_AF-A0A7W0PN48-F1
#
_entry.id   AF-A0A7W0PN48-F1
#
_cell.length_a   1.000
_cell.length_b   1.000
_cell.length_c   1.000
_cell.angle_alpha   90.00
_cell.angle_beta   90.00
_cell.angle_gamma   90.00
#
_symmetry.space_group_name_H-M   'P 1'
#
loop_
_entity.id
_entity.type
_entity.pdbx_description
1 polymer ?
#
loop_
_entity_poly.entity_id
_entity_poly.type
_entity_poly.pdbx_seq_one_letter_code
_entity_poly.pdbx_strand_id
1 'polypeptide(L)'
;MASSGSITWPSATEPIWRLNWRLSSDPEGVVISHAFFRDQRVFWKASTPSLRVQYDVQCGPYKDPLDDYVAQPSSRCESEVCAYSYVHNGLRALAIESYMEIGWYRLTHRWVFWEDGRIMPRLYSAGLQCDGNHRHHAYWRFDFDMSGWPDDAAFEFNNNAGNSGWGPGWSLIATEESRIKDPNTARSWAVLDKPSERGYHILPGHHDGFADDFSRRDVWAVRYRGAEDRRGNQGSASDDMLNNDLTGESLDGEDVVFWYCGHLFHEHAHGGDEWHHVGPDLVPFGNW
;
A
#
# COMPACT_ATOMS: atom_id res chain seq x y z
N MET A 1 -7.83 21.32 0.65
CA MET A 1 -9.27 21.31 0.24
C MET A 1 -9.54 19.91 -0.26
N ALA A 2 -10.61 19.22 0.16
CA ALA A 2 -10.83 17.86 -0.33
C ALA A 2 -11.00 17.84 -1.86
N SER A 3 -10.27 16.96 -2.54
CA SER A 3 -10.30 16.77 -3.99
C SER A 3 -10.58 15.31 -4.33
N SER A 4 -11.29 15.08 -5.43
CA SER A 4 -11.61 13.75 -5.90
C SER A 4 -11.83 13.73 -7.40
N GLY A 5 -11.79 12.54 -7.99
CA GLY A 5 -12.07 12.35 -9.40
C GLY A 5 -12.27 10.88 -9.76
N SER A 6 -12.72 10.67 -10.99
CA SER A 6 -12.87 9.34 -11.60
C SER A 6 -12.02 9.30 -12.87
N ILE A 7 -11.33 8.18 -13.09
CA ILE A 7 -10.47 7.97 -14.24
C ILE A 7 -10.95 6.74 -14.98
N THR A 8 -11.04 6.86 -16.30
CA THR A 8 -11.16 5.75 -17.24
C THR A 8 -10.00 5.83 -18.21
N TRP A 9 -9.11 4.84 -18.15
CA TRP A 9 -7.81 4.87 -18.82
C TRP A 9 -7.59 3.61 -19.65
N PRO A 10 -6.97 3.70 -20.85
CA PRO A 10 -6.53 4.92 -21.52
C PRO A 10 -7.67 5.75 -22.14
N SER A 11 -8.83 5.14 -22.38
CA SER A 11 -9.99 5.83 -22.95
C SER A 11 -11.30 5.13 -22.56
N ALA A 12 -12.43 5.81 -22.75
CA ALA A 12 -13.76 5.25 -22.48
C ALA A 12 -14.16 4.10 -23.42
N THR A 13 -13.59 4.02 -24.62
CA THR A 13 -13.90 2.98 -25.61
C THR A 13 -13.09 1.71 -25.42
N GLU A 14 -11.91 1.83 -24.82
CA GLU A 14 -11.00 0.70 -24.55
C GLU A 14 -10.39 0.86 -23.15
N PRO A 15 -11.22 0.74 -22.08
CA PRO A 15 -10.74 0.91 -20.72
C PRO A 15 -9.91 -0.30 -20.27
N ILE A 16 -8.69 -0.03 -19.83
CA ILE A 16 -7.86 -0.98 -19.10
C ILE A 16 -8.07 -0.80 -17.59
N TRP A 17 -8.05 0.46 -17.13
CA TRP A 17 -8.29 0.83 -15.75
C TRP A 17 -9.50 1.74 -15.62
N ARG A 18 -10.35 1.47 -14.62
CA ARG A 18 -11.37 2.40 -14.14
C ARG A 18 -11.24 2.53 -12.64
N LEU A 19 -11.17 3.73 -12.10
CA LEU A 19 -11.04 3.93 -10.66
C LEU A 19 -11.56 5.30 -10.24
N ASN A 20 -11.86 5.44 -8.95
CA ASN A 20 -12.03 6.71 -8.29
C ASN A 20 -10.80 7.01 -7.43
N TRP A 21 -10.50 8.29 -7.24
CA TRP A 21 -9.49 8.76 -6.30
C TRP A 21 -10.04 9.89 -5.43
N ARG A 22 -9.51 10.01 -4.22
CA ARG A 22 -9.83 11.09 -3.28
C ARG A 22 -8.61 11.45 -2.43
N LEU A 23 -8.36 12.75 -2.26
CA LEU A 23 -7.51 13.32 -1.21
C LEU A 23 -8.39 14.21 -0.32
N SER A 24 -8.27 14.12 0.99
CA SER A 24 -9.16 14.83 1.92
C SER A 24 -8.49 15.07 3.27
N SER A 25 -9.24 15.63 4.21
CA SER A 25 -8.80 15.81 5.60
C SER A 25 -8.64 14.51 6.38
N ASP A 26 -9.15 13.38 5.88
CA ASP A 26 -8.80 12.07 6.41
C ASP A 26 -7.35 11.75 6.00
N PRO A 27 -6.41 11.51 6.94
CA PRO A 27 -4.98 11.33 6.63
C PRO A 27 -4.69 9.92 6.10
N GLU A 28 -5.14 9.67 4.87
CA GLU A 28 -5.09 8.37 4.18
C GLU A 28 -4.23 8.37 2.90
N GLY A 29 -3.57 9.49 2.63
CA GLY A 29 -2.96 9.79 1.33
C GLY A 29 -4.02 9.92 0.23
N VAL A 30 -3.58 9.73 -1.01
CA VAL A 30 -4.53 9.56 -2.12
C VAL A 30 -5.20 8.20 -1.95
N VAL A 31 -6.50 8.19 -1.63
CA VAL A 31 -7.32 6.99 -1.54
C VAL A 31 -7.77 6.60 -2.95
N ILE A 32 -7.59 5.33 -3.29
CA ILE A 32 -8.15 4.72 -4.50
C ILE A 32 -9.39 3.92 -4.09
N SER A 33 -10.50 4.07 -4.82
CA SER A 33 -11.69 3.25 -4.58
C SER A 33 -12.32 2.77 -5.88
N HIS A 34 -13.02 1.65 -5.79
CA HIS A 34 -13.66 1.01 -6.94
C HIS A 34 -12.70 0.88 -8.13
N ALA A 35 -11.51 0.33 -7.89
CA ALA A 35 -10.53 0.09 -8.94
C ALA A 35 -10.91 -1.16 -9.73
N PHE A 36 -10.95 -1.05 -11.05
CA PHE A 36 -11.23 -2.14 -11.99
C PHE A 36 -10.08 -2.28 -12.99
N PHE A 37 -9.61 -3.50 -13.19
CA PHE A 37 -8.70 -3.89 -14.26
C PHE A 37 -9.48 -4.76 -15.25
N ARG A 38 -9.54 -4.33 -16.53
CA ARG A 38 -10.31 -5.03 -17.59
C ARG A 38 -11.73 -5.39 -17.17
N ASP A 39 -12.41 -4.39 -16.60
CA ASP A 39 -13.78 -4.47 -16.07
C ASP A 39 -14.01 -5.43 -14.89
N GLN A 40 -12.97 -6.09 -14.38
CA GLN A 40 -13.01 -6.85 -13.13
C GLN A 40 -12.57 -5.96 -11.98
N ARG A 41 -13.30 -5.98 -10.85
CA ARG A 41 -12.92 -5.22 -9.66
C ARG A 41 -11.63 -5.80 -9.07
N VAL A 42 -10.78 -4.92 -8.58
CA VAL A 42 -9.54 -5.23 -7.85
C VAL A 42 -9.69 -4.79 -6.40
N PHE A 43 -10.01 -3.50 -6.20
CA PHE A 43 -10.17 -2.91 -4.88
C PHE A 43 -11.59 -2.39 -4.69
N TRP A 44 -12.14 -2.65 -3.50
CA TRP A 44 -13.15 -1.78 -2.93
C TRP A 44 -12.53 -0.43 -2.53
N LYS A 45 -11.43 -0.48 -1.75
CA LYS A 45 -10.65 0.67 -1.28
C LYS A 45 -9.17 0.32 -1.10
N ALA A 46 -8.27 1.20 -1.51
CA ALA A 46 -6.85 1.13 -1.18
C ALA A 46 -6.35 2.50 -0.71
N SER A 47 -5.55 2.53 0.36
CA SER A 47 -5.13 3.77 1.03
C SER A 47 -3.82 3.61 1.82
N THR A 48 -3.27 4.71 2.35
CA THR A 48 -2.12 4.73 3.25
C THR A 48 -2.47 5.45 4.55
N PRO A 49 -3.27 4.82 5.44
CA PRO A 49 -3.86 5.48 6.61
C PRO A 49 -2.91 5.67 7.80
N SER A 50 -1.62 5.32 7.68
CA SER A 50 -0.63 5.60 8.72
C SER A 50 0.77 5.75 8.12
N LEU A 51 1.47 6.80 8.56
CA LEU A 51 2.89 7.02 8.33
C LEU A 51 3.54 7.31 9.68
N ARG A 52 4.24 6.33 10.27
CA ARG A 52 4.95 6.50 11.55
C ARG A 52 6.41 6.81 11.31
N VAL A 53 7.00 7.71 12.09
CA VAL A 53 8.41 8.10 11.95
C VAL A 53 9.15 7.94 13.27
N GLN A 54 10.28 7.24 13.20
CA GLN A 54 11.18 7.01 14.33
C GLN A 54 12.54 7.66 14.06
N TYR A 55 13.06 8.39 15.04
CA TYR A 55 14.45 8.86 15.06
C TYR A 55 15.32 8.03 16.01
N ASP A 56 16.61 7.94 15.68
CA ASP A 56 17.64 7.39 16.57
C ASP A 56 18.10 8.40 17.65
N VAL A 57 17.59 9.63 17.60
CA VAL A 57 17.82 10.72 18.56
C VAL A 57 16.51 11.11 19.25
N GLN A 58 16.56 11.99 20.26
CA GLN A 58 15.36 12.49 20.94
C GLN A 58 14.57 13.46 20.04
N CYS A 59 13.85 12.91 19.09
CA CYS A 59 12.97 13.61 18.16
C CYS A 59 11.80 12.68 17.79
N GLY A 60 10.55 13.15 17.95
CA GLY A 60 9.39 12.28 17.80
C GLY A 60 9.26 11.21 18.91
N PRO A 61 8.66 10.03 18.63
CA PRO A 61 8.20 9.60 17.31
C PRO A 61 7.04 10.44 16.79
N TYR A 62 6.84 10.43 15.47
CA TYR A 62 5.73 11.11 14.81
C TYR A 62 4.76 10.12 14.18
N LYS A 63 3.51 10.56 14.02
CA LYS A 63 2.54 9.98 13.09
C LYS A 63 2.16 11.09 12.13
N ASP A 64 2.74 11.06 10.95
CA ASP A 64 2.63 12.13 9.98
C ASP A 64 1.32 11.96 9.18
N PRO A 65 0.49 13.02 9.11
CA PRO A 65 -0.77 12.96 8.37
C PRO A 65 -0.49 13.07 6.86
N LEU A 66 -1.07 12.16 6.08
CA LEU A 66 -1.09 12.25 4.62
C LEU A 66 -2.46 12.78 4.17
N ASP A 67 -2.71 14.07 4.35
CA ASP A 67 -4.02 14.70 4.10
C ASP A 67 -3.94 15.89 3.12
N ASP A 68 -5.07 16.56 2.91
CA ASP A 68 -5.19 17.72 2.02
C ASP A 68 -4.63 19.03 2.61
N TYR A 69 -4.17 19.05 3.87
CA TYR A 69 -3.55 20.24 4.47
C TYR A 69 -2.04 20.30 4.18
N VAL A 70 -1.40 19.13 4.09
CA VAL A 70 0.04 19.01 3.81
C VAL A 70 0.33 18.90 2.31
N ALA A 71 -0.68 18.63 1.50
CA ALA A 71 -0.56 18.52 0.05
C ALA A 71 -0.26 19.88 -0.60
N GLN A 72 0.67 19.88 -1.54
CA GLN A 72 1.08 21.06 -2.29
C GLN A 72 0.99 20.77 -3.80
N PRO A 73 0.68 21.78 -4.63
CA PRO A 73 0.88 21.67 -6.07
C PRO A 73 2.32 21.26 -6.39
N SER A 74 2.50 20.39 -7.39
CA SER A 74 3.82 19.96 -7.84
C SER A 74 4.21 20.65 -9.14
N SER A 75 5.46 20.52 -9.55
CA SER A 75 5.91 20.99 -10.88
C SER A 75 5.18 20.28 -12.04
N ARG A 76 4.50 19.16 -11.77
CA ARG A 76 3.79 18.37 -12.78
C ARG A 76 2.36 18.84 -13.04
N CYS A 77 1.68 19.37 -12.03
CA CYS A 77 0.34 19.92 -12.18
C CYS A 77 0.03 20.98 -11.12
N GLU A 78 -0.84 21.93 -11.47
CA GLU A 78 -1.24 23.04 -10.59
C GLU A 78 -2.19 22.62 -9.45
N SER A 79 -2.53 21.33 -9.35
CA SER A 79 -3.39 20.75 -8.31
C SER A 79 -2.63 19.90 -7.30
N GLU A 80 -3.21 19.72 -6.11
CA GLU A 80 -2.68 18.88 -5.01
C GLU A 80 -2.57 17.39 -5.40
N VAL A 81 -3.35 16.95 -6.40
CA VAL A 81 -3.28 15.61 -6.99
C VAL A 81 -3.08 15.73 -8.49
N CYS A 82 -2.09 15.02 -9.01
CA CYS A 82 -1.80 14.90 -10.44
C CYS A 82 -2.16 13.50 -10.94
N ALA A 83 -2.99 13.42 -11.98
CA ALA A 83 -3.22 12.19 -12.74
C ALA A 83 -2.61 12.34 -14.13
N TYR A 84 -1.73 11.41 -14.53
CA TYR A 84 -1.01 11.48 -15.81
C TYR A 84 -0.65 10.10 -16.33
N SER A 85 -0.35 10.00 -17.62
CA SER A 85 0.11 8.76 -18.25
C SER A 85 1.53 8.90 -18.75
N TYR A 86 2.26 7.79 -18.76
CA TYR A 86 3.60 7.72 -19.32
C TYR A 86 3.89 6.32 -19.86
N VAL A 87 4.99 6.20 -20.59
CA VAL A 87 5.52 4.92 -21.08
C VAL A 87 6.89 4.70 -20.47
N HIS A 88 7.13 3.50 -19.94
CA HIS A 88 8.43 3.10 -19.43
C HIS A 88 8.70 1.65 -19.82
N ASN A 89 9.87 1.39 -20.39
CA ASN A 89 10.26 0.08 -20.92
C ASN A 89 9.21 -0.57 -21.83
N GLY A 90 8.56 0.24 -22.67
CA GLY A 90 7.55 -0.21 -23.63
C GLY A 90 6.17 -0.48 -23.02
N LEU A 91 5.97 -0.27 -21.72
CA LEU A 91 4.69 -0.43 -21.05
C LEU A 91 4.09 0.93 -20.66
N ARG A 92 2.81 1.11 -20.93
CA ARG A 92 2.03 2.28 -20.55
C ARG A 92 1.59 2.17 -19.10
N ALA A 93 1.55 3.31 -18.43
CA ALA A 93 1.09 3.44 -17.06
C ALA A 93 0.21 4.68 -16.89
N LEU A 94 -0.73 4.57 -15.94
CA LEU A 94 -1.43 5.67 -15.31
C LEU A 94 -0.82 5.90 -13.93
N ALA A 95 -0.37 7.11 -13.64
CA ALA A 95 0.04 7.52 -12.30
C ALA A 95 -0.93 8.54 -11.71
N ILE A 96 -1.14 8.41 -10.39
CA ILE A 96 -1.88 9.35 -9.56
C ILE A 96 -0.98 9.69 -8.39
N GLU A 97 -0.70 10.98 -8.20
CA GLU A 97 0.38 11.44 -7.33
C GLU A 97 -0.04 12.67 -6.54
N SER A 98 0.41 12.76 -5.29
CA SER A 98 0.34 13.99 -4.49
C SER A 98 1.71 14.27 -3.88
N TYR A 99 2.18 15.51 -4.02
CA TYR A 99 3.37 16.01 -3.36
C TYR A 99 2.96 16.65 -2.04
N MET A 100 3.67 16.34 -0.95
CA MET A 100 3.29 16.74 0.40
C MET A 100 4.49 17.28 1.16
N GLU A 101 4.27 18.32 1.97
CA GLU A 101 5.29 18.90 2.83
C GLU A 101 4.84 18.84 4.30
N ILE A 102 5.62 18.16 5.14
CA ILE A 102 5.33 17.96 6.57
C ILE A 102 6.55 18.39 7.35
N GLY A 103 6.50 19.60 7.92
CA GLY A 103 7.68 20.20 8.53
C GLY A 103 8.80 20.35 7.49
N TRP A 104 9.94 19.70 7.72
CA TRP A 104 11.06 19.67 6.77
C TRP A 104 11.07 18.49 5.80
N TYR A 105 10.09 17.58 5.90
CA TYR A 105 9.96 16.49 4.94
C TYR A 105 9.26 16.94 3.67
N ARG A 106 9.73 16.39 2.55
CA ARG A 106 9.14 16.50 1.23
C ARG A 106 8.81 15.08 0.78
N LEU A 107 7.54 14.80 0.57
CA LEU A 107 7.03 13.48 0.26
C LEU A 107 6.37 13.47 -1.11
N THR A 108 6.46 12.34 -1.81
CA THR A 108 5.61 12.05 -2.97
C THR A 108 4.84 10.77 -2.70
N HIS A 109 3.53 10.86 -2.50
CA HIS A 109 2.64 9.71 -2.41
C HIS A 109 2.11 9.40 -3.80
N ARG A 110 2.37 8.19 -4.31
CA ARG A 110 2.08 7.82 -5.70
C ARG A 110 1.44 6.44 -5.80
N TRP A 111 0.41 6.34 -6.64
CA TRP A 111 -0.09 5.09 -7.18
C TRP A 111 0.26 5.01 -8.66
N VAL A 112 0.78 3.87 -9.11
CA VAL A 112 0.99 3.59 -10.53
C VAL A 112 0.20 2.34 -10.92
N PHE A 113 -0.60 2.44 -11.97
CA PHE A 113 -1.39 1.38 -12.57
C PHE A 113 -0.86 1.10 -13.98
N TRP A 114 -0.27 -0.07 -14.17
CA TRP A 114 0.34 -0.48 -15.45
C TRP A 114 -0.68 -1.16 -16.36
N GLU A 115 -0.47 -1.08 -17.68
CA GLU A 115 -1.41 -1.72 -18.64
C GLU A 115 -1.48 -3.24 -18.55
N ASP A 116 -0.47 -3.88 -17.95
CA ASP A 116 -0.43 -5.32 -17.69
C ASP A 116 -1.09 -5.71 -16.36
N GLY A 117 -1.68 -4.74 -15.66
CA GLY A 117 -2.44 -4.96 -14.43
C GLY A 117 -1.62 -4.80 -13.15
N ARG A 118 -0.30 -4.59 -13.22
CA ARG A 118 0.51 -4.30 -12.02
C ARG A 118 0.08 -2.99 -11.37
N ILE A 119 0.10 -2.96 -10.03
CA ILE A 119 -0.16 -1.76 -9.23
C ILE A 119 1.05 -1.52 -8.32
N MET A 120 1.56 -0.29 -8.29
CA MET A 120 2.70 0.11 -7.46
C MET A 120 2.33 1.32 -6.60
N PRO A 121 1.83 1.10 -5.37
CA PRO A 121 1.82 2.14 -4.35
C PRO A 121 3.26 2.45 -3.91
N ARG A 122 3.62 3.74 -3.88
CA ARG A 122 4.93 4.20 -3.43
C ARG A 122 4.81 5.44 -2.57
N LEU A 123 5.62 5.48 -1.52
CA LEU A 123 5.95 6.71 -0.82
C LEU A 123 7.42 7.02 -1.12
N TYR A 124 7.66 8.18 -1.70
CA TYR A 124 9.00 8.76 -1.81
C TYR A 124 9.17 9.77 -0.69
N SER A 125 10.33 9.79 -0.04
CA SER A 125 10.66 10.75 1.00
C SER A 125 12.02 11.37 0.76
N ALA A 126 12.10 12.66 1.06
CA ALA A 126 13.32 13.43 1.25
C ALA A 126 13.06 14.44 2.38
N GLY A 127 14.11 15.12 2.81
CA GLY A 127 14.10 16.10 3.89
C GLY A 127 14.57 15.52 5.21
N LEU A 128 14.82 16.40 6.16
CA LEU A 128 15.35 16.05 7.48
C LEU A 128 14.75 16.99 8.54
N GLN A 129 13.84 16.47 9.35
CA GLN A 129 13.20 17.23 10.44
C GLN A 129 14.13 17.47 11.64
N CYS A 130 15.02 16.51 11.92
CA CYS A 130 15.94 16.53 13.05
C CYS A 130 17.31 15.96 12.63
N ASP A 131 18.39 16.43 13.26
CA ASP A 131 19.76 15.98 13.01
C ASP A 131 20.01 14.55 13.55
N GLY A 132 19.47 13.55 12.85
CA GLY A 132 19.61 12.14 13.20
C GLY A 132 19.07 11.20 12.15
N ASN A 133 19.59 9.98 12.14
CA ASN A 133 19.05 8.89 11.33
C ASN A 133 17.59 8.66 11.72
N HIS A 134 16.76 8.33 10.73
CA HIS A 134 15.35 8.09 10.95
C HIS A 134 14.77 7.09 9.95
N ARG A 135 13.60 6.58 10.30
CA ARG A 135 12.85 5.59 9.53
C ARG A 135 11.42 6.08 9.38
N HIS A 136 10.92 6.07 8.15
CA HIS A 136 9.49 6.16 7.88
C HIS A 136 8.90 4.75 7.73
N HIS A 137 7.80 4.49 8.41
CA HIS A 137 7.02 3.26 8.34
C HIS A 137 5.67 3.59 7.70
N ALA A 138 5.53 3.29 6.41
CA ALA A 138 4.32 3.57 5.64
C ALA A 138 3.42 2.34 5.62
N TYR A 139 2.18 2.49 6.10
CA TYR A 139 1.22 1.41 6.20
C TYR A 139 0.15 1.58 5.12
N TRP A 140 0.12 0.67 4.16
CA TRP A 140 -0.96 0.57 3.18
C TRP A 140 -2.05 -0.39 3.67
N ARG A 141 -3.30 -0.03 3.41
CA ARG A 141 -4.48 -0.87 3.61
C ARG A 141 -5.09 -1.18 2.25
N PHE A 142 -5.18 -2.46 1.90
CA PHE A 142 -5.79 -2.95 0.67
C PHE A 142 -7.05 -3.75 1.00
N ASP A 143 -8.19 -3.24 0.56
CA ASP A 143 -9.49 -3.88 0.64
C ASP A 143 -9.74 -4.52 -0.74
N PHE A 144 -9.31 -5.77 -0.88
CA PHE A 144 -9.47 -6.54 -2.10
C PHE A 144 -10.93 -6.98 -2.22
N ASP A 145 -11.47 -6.93 -3.43
CA ASP A 145 -12.89 -7.21 -3.69
C ASP A 145 -12.97 -7.77 -5.13
N MET A 146 -12.22 -8.84 -5.36
CA MET A 146 -12.02 -9.42 -6.69
C MET A 146 -13.23 -10.30 -7.03
N SER A 147 -14.01 -9.91 -8.02
CA SER A 147 -15.32 -10.56 -8.31
C SER A 147 -16.39 -10.39 -7.23
N GLY A 148 -16.17 -9.54 -6.23
CA GLY A 148 -17.03 -9.38 -5.07
C GLY A 148 -16.26 -9.64 -3.76
N TRP A 149 -16.88 -9.30 -2.64
CA TRP A 149 -16.32 -9.51 -1.31
C TRP A 149 -16.35 -10.96 -0.81
N PRO A 150 -17.27 -11.85 -1.25
CA PRO A 150 -17.22 -13.26 -0.85
C PRO A 150 -16.04 -13.96 -1.53
N ASP A 151 -15.66 -15.11 -0.98
CA ASP A 151 -14.77 -16.07 -1.62
C ASP A 151 -13.30 -15.67 -1.80
N ASP A 152 -12.92 -14.48 -1.32
CA ASP A 152 -11.53 -14.06 -1.20
C ASP A 152 -10.76 -14.87 -0.13
N ALA A 153 -9.47 -15.07 -0.35
CA ALA A 153 -8.57 -15.74 0.58
C ALA A 153 -7.15 -15.19 0.49
N ALA A 154 -6.48 -15.11 1.64
CA ALA A 154 -5.08 -14.69 1.74
C ALA A 154 -4.12 -15.89 1.78
N PHE A 155 -2.95 -15.74 1.16
CA PHE A 155 -1.94 -16.77 1.06
C PHE A 155 -0.55 -16.25 1.43
N GLU A 156 0.28 -17.14 1.96
CA GLU A 156 1.70 -16.91 2.15
C GLU A 156 2.49 -17.85 1.24
N PHE A 157 3.55 -17.31 0.64
CA PHE A 157 4.55 -18.07 -0.10
C PHE A 157 5.85 -18.16 0.70
N ASN A 158 6.49 -19.33 0.69
CA ASN A 158 7.89 -19.50 1.05
C ASN A 158 8.55 -20.48 0.06
N ASN A 159 9.73 -20.14 -0.45
CA ASN A 159 10.45 -20.92 -1.48
C ASN A 159 10.89 -22.32 -1.02
N ASN A 160 10.91 -22.57 0.28
CA ASN A 160 11.30 -23.84 0.91
C ASN A 160 10.08 -24.65 1.40
N ALA A 161 8.87 -24.13 1.25
CA ALA A 161 7.65 -24.84 1.64
C ALA A 161 7.19 -25.82 0.54
N GLY A 162 6.52 -26.89 0.97
CA GLY A 162 5.95 -27.89 0.07
C GLY A 162 4.70 -27.40 -0.67
N ASN A 163 3.98 -28.32 -1.30
CA ASN A 163 2.67 -28.03 -1.88
C ASN A 163 1.56 -28.42 -0.90
N SER A 164 0.81 -27.43 -0.40
CA SER A 164 -0.36 -27.61 0.47
C SER A 164 -1.70 -27.56 -0.26
N GLY A 165 -1.71 -27.84 -1.57
CA GLY A 165 -2.91 -27.83 -2.41
C GLY A 165 -3.08 -26.55 -3.24
N TRP A 166 -2.25 -25.54 -3.01
CA TRP A 166 -2.30 -24.23 -3.67
C TRP A 166 -1.09 -23.96 -4.58
N GLY A 167 -0.33 -25.03 -4.88
CA GLY A 167 0.93 -24.96 -5.60
C GLY A 167 2.14 -25.02 -4.67
N PRO A 168 3.33 -25.37 -5.19
CA PRO A 168 4.56 -25.40 -4.39
C PRO A 168 4.86 -24.05 -3.74
N GLY A 169 5.17 -24.08 -2.45
CA GLY A 169 5.53 -22.90 -1.67
C GLY A 169 4.35 -22.11 -1.11
N TRP A 170 3.12 -22.32 -1.62
CA TRP A 170 1.93 -21.57 -1.23
C TRP A 170 1.09 -22.29 -0.17
N SER A 171 0.77 -21.55 0.88
CA SER A 171 -0.12 -21.99 1.97
C SER A 171 -1.19 -20.95 2.28
N LEU A 172 -2.41 -21.42 2.52
CA LEU A 172 -3.53 -20.59 2.94
C LEU A 172 -3.28 -19.96 4.32
N ILE A 173 -3.54 -18.67 4.45
CA ILE A 173 -3.66 -17.99 5.74
C ILE A 173 -5.13 -18.10 6.15
N ALA A 174 -5.49 -19.19 6.82
CA ALA A 174 -6.89 -19.53 7.09
C ALA A 174 -7.56 -18.67 8.18
N THR A 175 -6.76 -17.98 8.99
CA THR A 175 -7.20 -17.19 10.14
C THR A 175 -6.39 -15.90 10.18
N GLU A 176 -6.98 -14.83 10.69
CA GLU A 176 -6.33 -13.52 10.85
C GLU A 176 -4.94 -13.64 11.44
N GLU A 177 -3.97 -12.95 10.83
CA GLU A 177 -2.57 -13.22 11.10
C GLU A 177 -1.65 -12.06 10.73
N SER A 178 -0.53 -11.94 11.44
CA SER A 178 0.55 -11.01 11.09
C SER A 178 1.85 -11.74 10.74
N ARG A 179 2.65 -11.15 9.85
CA ARG A 179 3.94 -11.70 9.43
C ARG A 179 5.01 -10.64 9.35
N ILE A 180 6.25 -11.12 9.40
CA ILE A 180 7.44 -10.37 8.99
C ILE A 180 7.91 -10.88 7.64
N LYS A 181 8.54 -10.03 6.84
CA LYS A 181 9.27 -10.41 5.63
C LYS A 181 10.41 -11.37 6.01
N ASP A 182 10.70 -12.33 5.15
CA ASP A 182 11.86 -13.21 5.30
C ASP A 182 12.54 -13.39 3.94
N PRO A 183 13.68 -12.71 3.69
CA PRO A 183 14.37 -12.81 2.42
C PRO A 183 15.01 -14.18 2.20
N ASN A 184 15.29 -14.95 3.27
CA ASN A 184 15.89 -16.28 3.12
C ASN A 184 14.91 -17.28 2.50
N THR A 185 13.62 -17.11 2.79
CA THR A 185 12.55 -17.92 2.20
C THR A 185 11.85 -17.23 1.04
N ALA A 186 12.32 -16.03 0.65
CA ALA A 186 11.63 -15.16 -0.30
C ALA A 186 10.14 -14.98 0.07
N ARG A 187 9.83 -14.81 1.36
CA ARG A 187 8.44 -14.74 1.83
C ARG A 187 7.69 -13.62 1.13
N SER A 188 6.54 -13.96 0.57
CA SER A 188 5.61 -13.03 -0.07
C SER A 188 4.17 -13.48 0.15
N TRP A 189 3.21 -12.69 -0.31
CA TRP A 189 1.80 -12.95 -0.07
C TRP A 189 0.97 -12.87 -1.35
N ALA A 190 -0.28 -13.30 -1.26
CA ALA A 190 -1.28 -13.10 -2.29
C ALA A 190 -2.68 -12.98 -1.69
N VAL A 191 -3.57 -12.31 -2.40
CA VAL A 191 -5.02 -12.42 -2.20
C VAL A 191 -5.62 -12.93 -3.51
N LEU A 192 -6.56 -13.86 -3.41
CA LEU A 192 -7.18 -14.59 -4.51
C LEU A 192 -8.68 -14.73 -4.26
N ASP A 193 -9.48 -14.46 -5.27
CA ASP A 193 -10.87 -14.91 -5.32
C ASP A 193 -10.92 -16.36 -5.81
N LYS A 194 -11.40 -17.28 -4.96
CA LYS A 194 -11.32 -18.72 -5.23
C LYS A 194 -12.10 -19.16 -6.48
N PRO A 195 -13.35 -18.71 -6.75
CA PRO A 195 -14.11 -19.14 -7.90
C PRO A 195 -13.57 -18.63 -9.24
N SER A 196 -13.11 -17.38 -9.29
CA SER A 196 -12.58 -16.80 -10.53
C SER A 196 -11.11 -17.10 -10.78
N GLU A 197 -10.39 -17.55 -9.74
CA GLU A 197 -8.94 -17.77 -9.73
C GLU A 197 -8.13 -16.52 -10.10
N ARG A 198 -8.73 -15.32 -9.98
CA ARG A 198 -8.04 -14.04 -10.12
C ARG A 198 -7.49 -13.58 -8.79
N GLY A 199 -6.25 -13.10 -8.81
CA GLY A 199 -5.62 -12.60 -7.60
C GLY A 199 -4.50 -11.62 -7.88
N TYR A 200 -3.96 -11.09 -6.79
CA TYR A 200 -2.75 -10.28 -6.78
C TYR A 200 -1.72 -10.87 -5.85
N HIS A 201 -0.51 -11.07 -6.36
CA HIS A 201 0.66 -11.23 -5.50
C HIS A 201 0.99 -9.88 -4.86
N ILE A 202 1.36 -9.92 -3.58
CA ILE A 202 1.81 -8.79 -2.79
C ILE A 202 3.28 -9.06 -2.48
N LEU A 203 4.16 -8.46 -3.28
CA LEU A 203 5.59 -8.72 -3.24
C LEU A 203 6.30 -7.61 -2.47
N PRO A 204 7.24 -7.94 -1.57
CA PRO A 204 8.07 -6.92 -0.96
C PRO A 204 8.84 -6.09 -1.99
N GLY A 205 8.82 -4.77 -1.84
CA GLY A 205 9.60 -3.88 -2.68
C GLY A 205 11.10 -4.10 -2.45
N HIS A 206 11.89 -3.98 -3.50
CA HIS A 206 13.35 -4.15 -3.44
C HIS A 206 14.08 -3.14 -2.52
N HIS A 207 13.44 -2.01 -2.21
CA HIS A 207 13.92 -1.00 -1.28
C HIS A 207 13.17 -1.01 0.06
N ASP A 208 12.31 -1.99 0.27
CA ASP A 208 11.59 -2.10 1.52
C ASP A 208 12.54 -2.65 2.57
N GLY A 209 12.77 -1.86 3.62
CA GLY A 209 13.37 -2.37 4.84
C GLY A 209 12.46 -3.39 5.53
N PHE A 210 12.90 -3.81 6.71
CA PHE A 210 12.29 -4.88 7.49
C PHE A 210 11.69 -4.35 8.79
N ALA A 211 10.75 -5.12 9.35
CA ALA A 211 10.30 -4.95 10.71
C ALA A 211 11.46 -4.80 11.72
N ASP A 212 11.26 -3.92 12.69
CA ASP A 212 12.20 -3.60 13.77
C ASP A 212 11.43 -3.45 15.10
N ASP A 213 12.13 -3.05 16.18
CA ASP A 213 11.52 -2.91 17.50
C ASP A 213 10.41 -1.84 17.55
N PHE A 214 10.37 -0.90 16.61
CA PHE A 214 9.39 0.18 16.54
C PHE A 214 8.16 -0.19 15.71
N SER A 215 8.35 -0.83 14.55
CA SER A 215 7.31 -1.43 13.73
C SER A 215 7.58 -2.93 13.58
N ARG A 216 7.00 -3.72 14.49
CA ARG A 216 7.40 -5.12 14.76
C ARG A 216 6.87 -6.16 13.77
N ARG A 217 6.08 -5.75 12.80
CA ARG A 217 5.45 -6.60 11.79
C ARG A 217 5.47 -5.87 10.45
N ASP A 218 5.46 -6.65 9.37
CA ASP A 218 5.46 -6.13 8.00
C ASP A 218 4.08 -6.23 7.35
N VAL A 219 3.25 -7.21 7.71
CA VAL A 219 1.92 -7.39 7.12
C VAL A 219 0.90 -7.93 8.12
N TRP A 220 -0.37 -7.69 7.80
CA TRP A 220 -1.53 -8.26 8.49
C TRP A 220 -2.58 -8.66 7.45
N ALA A 221 -3.08 -9.88 7.53
CA ALA A 221 -4.29 -10.29 6.83
C ALA A 221 -5.41 -10.33 7.87
N VAL A 222 -6.46 -9.55 7.66
CA VAL A 222 -7.61 -9.42 8.56
C VAL A 222 -8.91 -9.56 7.79
N ARG A 223 -9.98 -9.98 8.48
CA ARG A 223 -11.30 -10.01 7.86
C ARG A 223 -11.84 -8.59 7.85
N TYR A 224 -12.49 -8.19 6.76
CA TYR A 224 -13.09 -6.87 6.70
C TYR A 224 -14.11 -6.65 7.83
N ARG A 225 -13.86 -5.61 8.62
CA ARG A 225 -14.85 -4.96 9.48
C ARG A 225 -14.91 -3.48 9.15
N GLY A 226 -16.09 -2.97 8.83
CA GLY A 226 -16.27 -1.56 8.49
C GLY A 226 -15.83 -0.57 9.58
N ALA A 227 -15.83 -0.99 10.85
CA ALA A 227 -15.34 -0.16 11.97
C ALA A 227 -13.81 -0.04 12.03
N GLU A 228 -13.07 -0.91 11.34
CA GLU A 228 -11.61 -0.91 11.28
C GLU A 228 -11.07 -0.03 10.15
N ASP A 229 -11.93 0.42 9.23
CA ASP A 229 -11.61 1.53 8.33
C ASP A 229 -11.68 2.86 9.10
N ARG A 230 -10.62 3.16 9.84
CA ARG A 230 -10.53 4.29 10.77
C ARG A 230 -10.19 5.62 10.10
N ARG A 231 -10.16 5.67 8.76
CA ARG A 231 -9.97 6.89 7.96
C ARG A 231 -8.75 7.71 8.39
N GLY A 232 -7.57 7.08 8.41
CA GLY A 232 -6.32 7.71 8.83
C GLY A 232 -6.08 7.75 10.35
N ASN A 233 -7.06 7.37 11.17
CA ASN A 233 -6.91 7.23 12.62
C ASN A 233 -6.38 5.85 13.05
N GLN A 234 -5.69 5.12 12.17
CA GLN A 234 -5.05 3.86 12.53
C GLN A 234 -3.84 4.10 13.42
N GLY A 235 -3.85 3.53 14.63
CA GLY A 235 -2.72 3.65 15.56
C GLY A 235 -2.38 5.08 15.98
N SER A 236 -1.20 5.21 16.58
CA SER A 236 -0.58 6.43 17.07
C SER A 236 0.89 6.50 16.64
N ALA A 237 1.62 7.54 17.06
CA ALA A 237 3.06 7.62 16.80
C ALA A 237 3.83 6.43 17.45
N SER A 238 3.39 5.97 18.63
CA SER A 238 4.09 4.93 19.39
C SER A 238 3.70 3.50 19.03
N ASP A 239 2.55 3.28 18.39
CA ASP A 239 2.03 1.94 18.11
C ASP A 239 1.08 1.98 16.92
N ASP A 240 1.27 1.07 15.94
CA ASP A 240 0.37 0.92 14.79
C ASP A 240 -1.01 0.36 15.17
N MET A 241 -1.12 -0.31 16.32
CA MET A 241 -2.34 -0.91 16.85
C MET A 241 -3.01 -1.96 15.95
N LEU A 242 -2.35 -2.44 14.90
CA LEU A 242 -2.94 -3.37 13.93
C LEU A 242 -3.14 -4.78 14.49
N ASN A 243 -2.33 -5.17 15.48
CA ASN A 243 -2.55 -6.45 16.18
C ASN A 243 -3.88 -6.47 16.96
N ASN A 244 -4.51 -5.33 17.24
CA ASN A 244 -5.82 -5.29 17.89
C ASN A 244 -6.95 -5.76 16.97
N ASP A 245 -6.72 -5.72 15.65
CA ASP A 245 -7.66 -6.19 14.63
C ASP A 245 -7.50 -7.70 14.38
N LEU A 246 -6.53 -8.36 15.02
CA LEU A 246 -6.38 -9.84 15.00
C LEU A 246 -7.29 -10.47 16.06
N THR A 247 -8.55 -10.70 15.69
CA THR A 247 -9.57 -11.25 16.59
C THR A 247 -9.77 -12.76 16.44
N GLY A 248 -9.08 -13.37 15.47
CA GLY A 248 -9.07 -14.81 15.24
C GLY A 248 -10.16 -15.27 14.26
N GLU A 249 -10.66 -14.38 13.42
CA GLU A 249 -11.66 -14.72 12.42
C GLU A 249 -11.10 -15.55 11.26
N SER A 250 -11.99 -16.27 10.59
CA SER A 250 -11.65 -16.97 9.35
C SER A 250 -11.35 -15.98 8.24
N LEU A 251 -10.39 -16.34 7.38
CA LEU A 251 -10.07 -15.66 6.12
C LEU A 251 -10.30 -16.55 4.90
N ASP A 252 -10.78 -17.77 5.09
CA ASP A 252 -11.00 -18.71 3.98
C ASP A 252 -12.37 -18.49 3.33
N GLY A 253 -12.41 -17.71 2.24
CA GLY A 253 -13.63 -17.39 1.49
C GLY A 253 -14.43 -16.25 2.11
N GLU A 254 -13.72 -15.24 2.60
CA GLU A 254 -14.27 -14.11 3.34
C GLU A 254 -13.74 -12.82 2.73
N ASP A 255 -14.33 -11.68 3.10
CA ASP A 255 -13.84 -10.36 2.68
C ASP A 255 -12.48 -10.06 3.35
N VAL A 256 -11.41 -10.02 2.56
CA VAL A 256 -10.02 -9.91 3.04
C VAL A 256 -9.50 -8.48 2.90
N VAL A 257 -9.07 -7.93 4.03
CA VAL A 257 -8.25 -6.71 4.06
C VAL A 257 -6.80 -7.09 4.34
N PHE A 258 -5.90 -6.63 3.48
CA PHE A 258 -4.47 -6.85 3.61
C PHE A 258 -3.75 -5.54 3.93
N TRP A 259 -3.04 -5.53 5.06
CA TRP A 259 -2.16 -4.44 5.45
C TRP A 259 -0.71 -4.75 5.10
N TYR A 260 0.01 -3.73 4.62
CA TYR A 260 1.43 -3.83 4.27
C TYR A 260 2.20 -2.65 4.85
N CYS A 261 3.33 -2.92 5.50
CA CYS A 261 4.25 -1.92 6.03
C CYS A 261 5.56 -1.89 5.22
N GLY A 262 5.87 -0.72 4.69
CA GLY A 262 7.17 -0.41 4.10
C GLY A 262 8.04 0.36 5.09
N HIS A 263 9.32 0.00 5.18
CA HIS A 263 10.29 0.63 6.07
C HIS A 263 11.33 1.38 5.26
N LEU A 264 11.32 2.70 5.33
CA LEU A 264 12.20 3.58 4.57
C LEU A 264 13.24 4.23 5.47
N PHE A 265 14.50 3.86 5.29
CA PHE A 265 15.61 4.38 6.10
C PHE A 265 16.26 5.62 5.47
N HIS A 266 16.58 6.60 6.31
CA HIS A 266 17.35 7.78 5.95
C HIS A 266 18.56 7.95 6.87
N GLU A 267 19.73 8.10 6.26
CA GLU A 267 20.96 8.46 6.94
C GLU A 267 21.12 9.97 6.99
N HIS A 268 21.28 10.53 8.18
CA HIS A 268 21.50 11.96 8.38
C HIS A 268 22.72 12.48 7.60
N ALA A 269 23.76 11.64 7.47
CA ALA A 269 24.99 11.96 6.76
C ALA A 269 24.77 12.37 5.30
N HIS A 270 23.63 12.00 4.69
CA HIS A 270 23.27 12.34 3.31
C HIS A 270 22.58 13.71 3.18
N GLY A 271 22.44 14.47 4.29
CA GLY A 271 21.96 15.85 4.28
C GLY A 271 20.46 16.04 3.97
N GLY A 272 19.72 14.96 3.71
CA GLY A 272 18.26 14.99 3.52
C GLY A 272 17.78 15.45 2.13
N ASP A 273 18.66 15.68 1.15
CA ASP A 273 18.23 16.02 -0.22
C ASP A 273 18.06 14.78 -1.13
N GLU A 274 18.48 13.62 -0.66
CA GLU A 274 18.30 12.35 -1.38
C GLU A 274 16.86 11.85 -1.27
N TRP A 275 16.32 11.45 -2.42
CA TRP A 275 14.99 10.84 -2.52
C TRP A 275 15.10 9.32 -2.43
N HIS A 276 14.57 8.76 -1.36
CA HIS A 276 14.37 7.32 -1.22
C HIS A 276 12.89 6.96 -1.40
N HIS A 277 12.60 5.68 -1.63
CA HIS A 277 11.22 5.23 -1.75
C HIS A 277 10.97 3.84 -1.19
N VAL A 278 9.71 3.58 -0.90
CA VAL A 278 9.24 2.33 -0.33
C VAL A 278 7.86 1.95 -0.87
N GLY A 279 7.54 0.66 -0.89
CA GLY A 279 6.19 0.15 -1.13
C GLY A 279 6.18 -1.17 -1.91
N PRO A 280 5.10 -1.97 -1.77
CA PRO A 280 5.00 -3.30 -2.36
C PRO A 280 4.73 -3.26 -3.86
N ASP A 281 5.10 -4.33 -4.56
CA ASP A 281 4.63 -4.59 -5.92
C ASP A 281 3.39 -5.48 -5.88
N LEU A 282 2.29 -4.99 -6.46
CA LEU A 282 1.07 -5.79 -6.62
C LEU A 282 1.03 -6.32 -8.05
N VAL A 283 1.12 -7.64 -8.21
CA VAL A 283 1.23 -8.29 -9.52
C VAL A 283 0.02 -9.20 -9.76
N PRO A 284 -0.77 -8.98 -10.82
CA PRO A 284 -1.95 -9.80 -11.07
C PRO A 284 -1.53 -11.21 -11.50
N PHE A 285 -2.34 -12.19 -11.11
CA PHE A 285 -2.30 -13.55 -11.63
C PHE A 285 -3.73 -14.08 -11.84
N GLY A 286 -3.86 -15.17 -12.59
CA GLY A 286 -5.16 -15.68 -13.03
C GLY A 286 -5.66 -15.04 -14.33
N ASN A 287 -6.92 -15.27 -14.66
CA ASN A 287 -7.50 -14.87 -15.93
C ASN A 287 -8.27 -13.53 -15.81
N TRP A 288 -7.64 -12.44 -16.28
CA TRP A 288 -8.11 -11.05 -16.25
C TRP A 288 -8.61 -10.52 -17.59
#